data_AF-A0A2E3SLR8-F1
#
_entry.id   AF-A0A2E3SLR8-F1
#
_cell.length_a   1.000
_cell.length_b   1.000
_cell.length_c   1.000
_cell.angle_alpha   90.00
_cell.angle_beta   90.00
_cell.angle_gamma   90.00
#
_symmetry.space_group_name_H-M   'P 1'
#
loop_
_entity.id
_entity.type
_entity.pdbx_description
1 polymer ?
#
loop_
_entity_poly.entity_id
_entity_poly.type
_entity_poly.pdbx_seq_one_letter_code
_entity_poly.pdbx_strand_id
1 'polypeptide(L)' 'MIGNSYEKDIEGAKKAGLNTLFFNEMALKGDHTAADRIINTMEELKKSIEEIL' A
#
# COMPACT_ATOMS: atom_id res chain seq x y z
N MET A 1 1.87 -7.02 2.44
CA MET A 1 1.67 -6.08 3.56
C MET A 1 0.67 -5.03 3.14
N ILE A 2 -0.37 -4.83 3.92
CA ILE A 2 -1.34 -3.75 3.73
C ILE A 2 -1.22 -2.84 4.94
N GLY A 3 -1.04 -1.54 4.74
CA GLY A 3 -0.85 -0.59 5.83
C GLY A 3 -1.25 0.82 5.48
N ASN A 4 -1.52 1.63 6.49
CA ASN A 4 -1.91 3.04 6.35
C ASN A 4 -0.81 4.01 6.82
N SER A 5 0.34 3.49 7.25
CA SER A 5 1.53 4.27 7.53
C SER A 5 2.66 3.89 6.56
N TYR A 6 3.01 4.80 5.65
CA TYR A 6 4.02 4.51 4.61
C TYR A 6 5.38 4.10 5.20
N GLU A 7 5.96 4.92 6.08
CA GLU A 7 7.28 4.65 6.65
C GLU A 7 7.32 3.38 7.51
N LYS A 8 6.25 3.10 8.27
CA LYS A 8 6.23 1.97 9.21
C LYS A 8 5.85 0.66 8.54
N ASP A 9 4.80 0.68 7.72
CA ASP A 9 4.21 -0.53 7.17
C ASP A 9 4.80 -0.87 5.80
N ILE A 10 5.08 0.13 4.98
CA ILE A 10 5.39 -0.07 3.55
C ILE A 10 6.89 -0.19 3.33
N GLU A 11 7.69 0.78 3.76
CA GLU A 11 9.13 0.75 3.49
C GLU A 11 9.83 -0.49 4.07
N GLY A 12 9.50 -0.84 5.31
CA GLY A 12 10.06 -2.02 5.97
C GLY A 12 9.65 -3.32 5.27
N ALA A 13 8.37 -3.45 4.92
CA ALA A 13 7.86 -4.63 4.22
C ALA A 13 8.45 -4.78 2.82
N LYS A 14 8.63 -3.67 2.09
CA LYS A 14 9.24 -3.69 0.75
C LYS A 14 10.69 -4.14 0.81
N LYS A 15 11.47 -3.62 1.78
CA LYS A 15 12.86 -4.05 2.02
C LYS A 15 12.96 -5.54 2.39
N ALA A 16 11.92 -6.09 3.02
CA ALA A 16 11.81 -7.52 3.31
C ALA A 16 11.35 -8.38 2.11
N GLY A 17 11.13 -7.77 0.93
CA GLY A 17 10.73 -8.48 -0.30
C GLY A 17 9.24 -8.82 -0.38
N LEU A 18 8.39 -8.20 0.46
CA LEU A 18 6.94 -8.41 0.40
C LEU A 18 6.29 -7.50 -0.64
N ASN A 19 5.19 -7.96 -1.24
CA ASN A 19 4.26 -7.09 -1.97
C ASN A 19 3.57 -6.14 -0.99
N THR A 20 3.48 -4.87 -1.35
CA THR A 20 3.00 -3.80 -0.48
C THR A 20 1.81 -3.05 -1.08
N LEU A 21 0.84 -2.74 -0.23
CA LEU A 21 -0.32 -1.96 -0.61
C LEU A 21 -0.53 -0.86 0.44
N PHE A 22 -0.42 0.39 0.01
CA PHE A 22 -0.52 1.55 0.87
C PHE A 22 -1.95 2.12 0.83
N PHE A 23 -2.61 2.15 1.98
CA PHE A 23 -3.91 2.80 2.15
C PHE A 23 -3.72 4.27 2.50
N ASN A 24 -3.79 5.12 1.47
CA ASN A 24 -3.61 6.57 1.54
C ASN A 24 -4.98 7.27 1.50
N GLU A 25 -5.83 7.04 2.50
CA GLU A 25 -7.20 7.57 2.52
C GLU A 25 -7.28 9.09 2.31
N MET A 26 -6.30 9.84 2.83
CA MET A 26 -6.23 11.29 2.73
C MET A 26 -5.56 11.80 1.44
N ALA A 27 -5.20 10.91 0.51
CA ALA A 27 -4.48 11.24 -0.72
C ALA A 27 -3.26 12.14 -0.47
N LEU A 28 -2.52 11.87 0.61
CA LEU A 28 -1.34 12.63 1.00
C LEU A 28 -0.31 12.58 -0.13
N LYS A 29 0.15 13.76 -0.55
CA LYS A 29 1.24 13.89 -1.51
C LYS A 29 2.54 13.40 -0.89
N GLY A 30 3.35 12.72 -1.69
CA GLY A 30 4.64 12.18 -1.26
C GLY A 30 5.23 11.26 -2.33
N ASP A 31 6.51 10.92 -2.16
CA ASP A 31 7.13 9.85 -2.90
C ASP A 31 6.78 8.52 -2.23
N HIS A 32 5.86 7.78 -2.86
CA HIS A 32 5.36 6.50 -2.38
C HIS A 32 5.91 5.32 -3.20
N THR A 33 7.11 5.45 -3.76
CA THR A 33 7.75 4.44 -4.66
C THR A 33 7.94 3.05 -4.05
N ALA A 34 7.95 2.91 -2.73
CA ALA A 34 8.04 1.61 -2.07
C ALA A 34 6.69 0.86 -2.05
N ALA A 35 5.57 1.53 -2.34
CA ALA A 35 4.26 0.91 -2.43
C ALA A 35 4.05 0.31 -3.83
N ASP A 36 3.77 -0.99 -3.90
CA ASP A 36 3.44 -1.65 -5.19
C ASP A 36 2.05 -1.25 -5.68
N ARG A 37 1.16 -0.92 -4.74
CA ARG A 37 -0.14 -0.33 -5.02
C ARG A 37 -0.51 0.71 -3.98
N ILE A 38 -1.22 1.74 -4.41
CA ILE A 38 -1.81 2.76 -3.53
C ILE A 38 -3.31 2.71 -3.74
N ILE A 39 -4.05 2.68 -2.65
CA ILE A 39 -5.51 2.78 -2.64
C ILE A 39 -5.93 3.93 -1.75
N ASN A 40 -7.07 4.53 -2.05
CA ASN A 40 -7.65 5.63 -1.27
C ASN A 40 -8.95 5.21 -0.58
N THR A 41 -9.54 4.07 -0.95
CA THR A 41 -10.79 3.58 -0.38
C THR A 41 -10.73 2.08 -0.06
N MET A 42 -11.57 1.63 0.88
CA MET A 42 -11.68 0.19 1.22
C MET A 42 -12.31 -0.65 0.10
N GLU A 43 -13.11 -0.05 -0.78
CA GLU A 43 -13.65 -0.75 -1.95
C GLU A 43 -12.55 -1.14 -2.94
N GLU A 44 -11.54 -0.28 -3.10
CA GLU A 44 -10.35 -0.59 -3.90
C GLU A 44 -9.51 -1.70 -3.29
N LEU A 45 -9.51 -1.87 -1.96
CA LEU A 45 -8.78 -2.96 -1.30
C LEU A 45 -9.24 -4.33 -1.81
N LYS A 46 -10.55 -4.55 -1.87
CA LYS A 46 -11.11 -5.84 -2.31
C LYS A 46 -10.66 -6.18 -3.73
N LYS A 47 -10.80 -5.21 -4.65
CA LYS A 47 -10.34 -5.35 -6.05
C LYS A 47 -8.84 -5.64 -6.12
N SER A 48 -8.05 -4.95 -5.29
CA SER A 48 -6.60 -5.11 -5.26
C SER A 48 -6.15 -6.49 -4.79
N ILE A 49 -6.86 -7.09 -3.83
CA ILE A 49 -6.54 -8.43 -3.35
C ILE A 49 -6.90 -9.49 -4.41
N GLU A 50 -8.03 -9.32 -5.10
CA GLU A 50 -8.45 -10.21 -6.19
C GLU A 50 -7.48 -10.21 -7.38
N GLU A 51 -6.75 -9.11 -7.61
CA GLU A 51 -5.72 -9.03 -8.66
C GLU A 51 -4.36 -9.65 -8.26
N ILE A 52 -4.12 -9.85 -6.96
CA ILE A 52 -2.86 -10.36 -6.40
C ILE A 52 -2.92 -11.89 -6.15
N LEU A 53 -4.12 -12.45 -5.95
CA LEU A 53 -4.38 -13.88 -5.72
C LEU A 53 -4.71 -14.62 -7.02
#